data_AF-A0A8T2Z3W1-F1
#
_entry.id   AF-A0A8T2Z3W1-F1
#
_cell.length_a   1.000
_cell.length_b   1.000
_cell.length_c   1.000
_cell.angle_alpha   90.00
_cell.angle_beta   90.00
_cell.angle_gamma   90.00
#
_symmetry.space_group_name_H-M   'P 1'
#
loop_
_entity.id
_entity.type
_entity.pdbx_description
1 polymer ?
#
loop_
_entity_poly.entity_id
_entity_poly.type
_entity_poly.pdbx_seq_one_letter_code
_entity_poly.pdbx_strand_id
1 'polypeptide(L)'
;MERDPNYTLWNTKNVAVLADFNRILVDTIGTAVYRAANMPAGAKKFAATKANYTTEDNLYVLVQCTPDLSSSDCHQCLLAAYSGLEICCNEKRGGRILFPSCIVNFEMYINYNETYVEAAALAPPSPVPQGDKGSSKKTWIIIGATLSTIVGVLLFSSFAYTMWRRKKREEIRNSQVIQLLDMEGRTIEDDCSNEIMCGEVKSQDSLLIKLDIVLKATNQYSNENKLGQGGFGPVYK
;
A
#
# COMPACT_ATOMS: atom_id res chain seq x y z
N MET A 1 13.28 0.33 -22.16
CA MET A 1 13.57 0.36 -20.71
C MET A 1 12.76 1.47 -20.07
N GLU A 2 11.89 1.13 -19.13
CA GLU A 2 11.00 2.05 -18.41
C GLU A 2 11.49 2.27 -16.98
N ARG A 3 11.55 3.54 -16.56
CA ARG A 3 12.08 3.94 -15.24
C ARG A 3 11.03 4.54 -14.30
N ASP A 4 9.88 4.96 -14.84
CA ASP A 4 8.83 5.64 -14.08
C ASP A 4 7.49 4.88 -14.13
N PRO A 5 6.67 4.94 -13.07
CA PRO A 5 6.97 5.57 -11.78
C PRO A 5 8.09 4.80 -11.04
N ASN A 6 8.93 5.54 -10.33
CA ASN A 6 9.95 4.96 -9.47
C ASN A 6 9.53 5.01 -8.00
N TYR A 7 9.95 3.99 -7.24
CA TYR A 7 9.74 3.93 -5.80
C TYR A 7 11.07 3.73 -5.09
N THR A 8 11.19 4.41 -3.95
CA THR A 8 12.41 4.40 -3.16
C THR A 8 12.11 4.06 -1.71
N LEU A 9 12.87 3.12 -1.14
CA LEU A 9 12.72 2.67 0.24
C LEU A 9 14.10 2.67 0.89
N TRP A 10 14.19 2.99 2.17
CA TRP A 10 15.45 2.96 2.91
C TRP A 10 15.25 2.54 4.36
N ASN A 11 16.31 1.98 4.93
CA ASN A 11 16.36 1.72 6.35
C ASN A 11 16.47 3.05 7.11
N THR A 12 15.68 3.22 8.17
CA THR A 12 15.73 4.46 8.96
C THR A 12 17.02 4.58 9.77
N LYS A 13 17.69 3.45 10.08
CA LYS A 13 18.96 3.41 10.79
C LYS A 13 20.14 3.66 9.85
N ASN A 14 21.12 4.40 10.34
CA ASN A 14 22.40 4.66 9.66
C ASN A 14 23.44 3.59 9.99
N VAL A 15 24.40 3.38 9.09
CA VAL A 15 25.55 2.48 9.28
C VAL A 15 26.36 2.82 10.54
N ALA A 16 27.02 1.82 11.14
CA ALA A 16 27.79 2.02 12.37
C ALA A 16 29.11 2.76 12.10
N VAL A 17 29.74 2.44 10.96
CA VAL A 17 31.04 2.93 10.52
C VAL A 17 30.91 3.49 9.10
N LEU A 18 31.07 4.79 8.93
CA LEU A 18 30.94 5.41 7.61
C LEU A 18 32.18 5.19 6.73
N ALA A 19 33.35 5.02 7.36
CA ALA A 19 34.60 4.74 6.66
C ALA A 19 34.42 3.50 5.77
N ASP A 20 34.84 3.63 4.51
CA ASP A 20 34.76 2.60 3.47
C ASP A 20 33.36 2.12 3.07
N PHE A 21 32.28 2.47 3.77
CA PHE A 21 30.93 1.97 3.45
C PHE A 21 30.54 2.26 2.01
N ASN A 22 30.67 3.52 1.57
CA ASN A 22 30.32 3.92 0.21
C ASN A 22 31.18 3.18 -0.83
N ARG A 23 32.48 3.01 -0.56
CA ARG A 23 33.40 2.29 -1.45
C ARG A 23 32.97 0.83 -1.59
N ILE A 24 32.69 0.16 -0.48
CA ILE A 24 32.25 -1.24 -0.46
C ILE A 24 30.90 -1.38 -1.18
N LEU A 25 29.98 -0.43 -0.96
CA LEU A 25 28.67 -0.41 -1.60
C LEU A 25 28.78 -0.27 -3.13
N VAL A 26 29.56 0.70 -3.61
CA VAL A 26 29.79 0.92 -5.05
C VAL A 26 30.37 -0.32 -5.71
N ASP A 27 31.42 -0.91 -5.12
CA ASP A 27 32.10 -2.07 -5.69
C ASP A 27 31.19 -3.31 -5.73
N THR A 28 30.45 -3.54 -4.65
CA THR A 28 29.53 -4.67 -4.53
C THR A 28 28.36 -4.53 -5.52
N ILE A 29 27.78 -3.33 -5.64
CA ILE A 29 26.72 -3.05 -6.63
C ILE A 29 27.27 -3.19 -8.05
N GLY A 30 28.43 -2.60 -8.36
CA GLY A 30 29.05 -2.71 -9.69
C GLY A 30 29.25 -4.16 -10.12
N THR A 31 29.72 -5.01 -9.20
CA THR A 31 29.85 -6.46 -9.44
C THR A 31 28.50 -7.13 -9.73
N ALA A 32 27.47 -6.83 -8.93
CA ALA A 32 26.13 -7.38 -9.12
C ALA A 32 25.53 -6.94 -10.47
N VAL A 33 25.66 -5.65 -10.81
CA VAL A 33 25.17 -5.06 -12.06
C VAL A 33 25.83 -5.72 -13.27
N TYR A 34 27.15 -5.89 -13.25
CA TYR A 34 27.87 -6.58 -14.33
C TYR A 34 27.36 -8.01 -14.52
N ARG A 35 27.17 -8.76 -13.43
CA ARG A 35 26.68 -10.15 -13.48
C ARG A 35 25.26 -10.22 -14.04
N ALA A 36 24.33 -9.41 -13.53
CA ALA A 36 22.93 -9.43 -13.94
C ALA A 36 22.74 -9.01 -15.41
N ALA A 37 23.46 -7.98 -15.87
CA ALA A 37 23.36 -7.47 -17.23
C ALA A 37 23.89 -8.46 -18.29
N ASN A 38 24.93 -9.23 -17.94
CA ASN A 38 25.58 -10.19 -18.84
C ASN A 38 25.02 -11.62 -18.73
N MET A 39 23.89 -11.82 -18.06
CA MET A 39 23.19 -13.10 -18.08
C MET A 39 22.69 -13.44 -19.51
N PRO A 40 22.66 -14.74 -19.89
CA PRO A 40 22.17 -15.17 -21.20
C PRO A 40 20.73 -14.69 -21.49
N ALA A 41 20.42 -14.55 -22.78
CA ALA A 41 19.05 -14.26 -23.20
C ALA A 41 18.07 -15.32 -22.67
N GLY A 42 16.93 -14.88 -22.13
CA GLY A 42 15.93 -15.77 -21.50
C GLY A 42 16.20 -16.14 -20.04
N ALA A 43 17.37 -15.80 -19.48
CA ALA A 43 17.62 -15.94 -18.04
C ALA A 43 16.94 -14.80 -17.24
N LYS A 44 16.79 -14.98 -15.92
CA LYS A 44 16.11 -14.04 -15.01
C LYS A 44 16.85 -12.70 -14.76
N LYS A 45 17.94 -12.41 -15.50
CA LYS A 45 18.78 -11.19 -15.41
C LYS A 45 18.91 -10.63 -13.99
N PHE A 46 19.35 -11.50 -13.09
CA PHE A 46 19.40 -11.28 -11.66
C PHE A 46 20.79 -11.61 -11.14
N ALA A 47 21.25 -10.88 -10.12
CA ALA A 47 22.43 -11.24 -9.35
C ALA A 47 22.26 -10.83 -7.90
N ALA A 48 22.79 -11.65 -6.98
CA ALA A 48 23.02 -11.22 -5.61
C ALA A 48 24.47 -11.52 -5.20
N THR A 49 25.03 -10.60 -4.43
CA THR A 49 26.43 -10.59 -4.02
C THR A 49 26.52 -10.05 -2.61
N LYS A 50 27.59 -10.40 -1.91
CA LYS A 50 27.89 -9.84 -0.60
C LYS A 50 29.34 -9.43 -0.49
N ALA A 51 29.61 -8.49 0.40
CA ALA A 51 30.96 -8.07 0.77
C ALA A 51 31.05 -7.91 2.29
N ASN A 52 32.24 -8.16 2.83
CA ASN A 52 32.52 -7.91 4.24
C ASN A 52 32.50 -6.39 4.46
N TYR A 53 31.68 -5.94 5.42
CA TYR A 53 31.60 -4.52 5.79
C TYR A 53 32.34 -4.27 7.11
N THR A 54 32.11 -5.12 8.12
CA THR A 54 32.95 -5.20 9.33
C THR A 54 33.44 -6.64 9.50
N THR A 55 34.10 -6.93 10.63
CA THR A 55 34.48 -8.31 10.99
C THR A 55 33.27 -9.21 11.25
N GLU A 56 32.12 -8.63 11.61
CA GLU A 56 30.90 -9.36 12.00
C GLU A 56 29.74 -9.13 11.03
N ASP A 57 29.74 -8.02 10.31
CA ASP A 57 28.65 -7.61 9.43
C ASP A 57 29.03 -7.72 7.94
N ASN A 58 28.07 -8.18 7.16
CA ASN A 58 28.15 -8.21 5.70
C ASN A 58 27.19 -7.18 5.09
N LEU A 59 27.60 -6.61 3.97
CA LEU A 59 26.72 -5.91 3.05
C LEU A 59 26.19 -6.90 2.02
N TYR A 60 24.86 -6.98 1.90
CA TYR A 60 24.18 -7.81 0.91
C TYR A 60 23.59 -6.92 -0.17
N VAL A 61 23.81 -7.29 -1.43
CA VAL A 61 23.31 -6.58 -2.61
C VAL A 61 22.55 -7.55 -3.50
N LEU A 62 21.44 -7.08 -4.04
CA LEU A 62 20.60 -7.78 -4.98
C LEU A 62 20.18 -6.81 -6.08
N VAL A 63 20.35 -7.22 -7.33
CA VAL A 63 19.90 -6.47 -8.50
C VAL A 63 19.14 -7.37 -9.45
N GLN A 64 18.17 -6.81 -10.16
CA GLN A 64 17.40 -7.54 -11.15
C GLN A 64 16.94 -6.62 -12.27
N CYS A 65 16.93 -7.14 -13.50
CA CYS A 65 16.25 -6.53 -14.64
C CYS A 65 15.08 -7.38 -15.10
N THR A 66 14.14 -6.79 -15.82
CA THR A 66 13.14 -7.57 -16.54
C THR A 66 13.82 -8.39 -17.66
N PRO A 67 13.39 -9.64 -17.91
CA PRO A 67 14.11 -10.54 -18.84
C PRO A 67 14.14 -10.07 -20.30
N ASP A 68 13.23 -9.17 -20.68
CA ASP A 68 13.08 -8.61 -22.04
C ASP A 68 14.17 -7.59 -22.39
N LEU A 69 14.89 -7.05 -21.41
CA LEU A 69 15.93 -6.06 -21.66
C LEU A 69 17.18 -6.64 -22.32
N SER A 70 17.76 -5.88 -23.25
CA SER A 70 19.12 -6.15 -23.73
C SER A 70 20.15 -6.05 -22.59
N SER A 71 21.35 -6.58 -22.77
CA SER A 71 22.43 -6.43 -21.77
C SER A 71 22.78 -4.96 -21.53
N SER A 72 22.79 -4.15 -22.58
CA SER A 72 23.06 -2.70 -22.47
C SER A 72 21.94 -1.98 -21.71
N ASP A 73 20.67 -2.25 -22.05
CA ASP A 73 19.54 -1.61 -21.38
C ASP A 73 19.45 -2.02 -19.91
N CYS A 74 19.70 -3.28 -19.59
CA CYS A 74 19.74 -3.75 -18.20
C CYS A 74 20.85 -3.05 -17.42
N HIS A 75 22.04 -2.94 -18.00
CA HIS A 75 23.17 -2.24 -17.37
C HIS A 75 22.83 -0.76 -17.11
N GLN A 76 22.29 -0.06 -18.10
CA GLN A 76 21.89 1.34 -17.97
C GLN A 76 20.77 1.53 -16.94
N CYS A 77 19.81 0.61 -16.86
CA CYS A 77 18.73 0.66 -15.89
C CYS A 77 19.29 0.61 -14.47
N LEU A 78 20.14 -0.38 -14.22
CA LEU A 78 20.71 -0.61 -12.90
C LEU A 78 21.67 0.51 -12.47
N LEU A 79 22.44 1.10 -13.39
CA LEU A 79 23.25 2.28 -13.09
C LEU A 79 22.41 3.52 -12.76
N ALA A 80 21.30 3.71 -13.47
CA ALA A 80 20.35 4.79 -13.15
C ALA A 80 19.71 4.58 -11.77
N ALA A 81 19.34 3.34 -11.45
CA ALA A 81 18.81 2.99 -10.13
C ALA A 81 19.86 3.19 -9.03
N TYR A 82 21.11 2.77 -9.26
CA TYR A 82 22.23 3.01 -8.36
C TYR A 82 22.44 4.50 -8.07
N SER A 83 22.37 5.36 -9.10
CA SER A 83 22.52 6.82 -8.94
C SER A 83 21.45 7.41 -8.00
N GLY A 84 20.27 6.79 -7.94
CA GLY A 84 19.21 7.17 -7.00
C GLY A 84 19.54 6.86 -5.54
N LEU A 85 20.41 5.87 -5.26
CA LEU A 85 20.80 5.51 -3.90
C LEU A 85 21.58 6.63 -3.19
N GLU A 86 22.39 7.39 -3.93
CA GLU A 86 23.14 8.52 -3.38
C GLU A 86 22.18 9.60 -2.85
N ILE A 87 21.00 9.74 -3.46
CA ILE A 87 20.00 10.76 -3.10
C ILE A 87 19.14 10.28 -1.92
N CYS A 88 18.65 9.05 -1.94
CA CYS A 88 17.68 8.58 -0.94
C CYS A 88 18.29 7.97 0.31
N CYS A 89 19.46 7.37 0.16
CA CYS A 89 19.88 6.26 0.99
C CYS A 89 21.31 6.45 1.51
N ASN A 90 21.80 7.69 1.44
CA ASN A 90 23.11 8.05 1.96
C ASN A 90 23.23 7.66 3.44
N GLU A 91 24.34 7.01 3.78
CA GLU A 91 24.67 6.49 5.12
C GLU A 91 23.67 5.47 5.70
N LYS A 92 22.66 5.04 4.95
CA LYS A 92 21.64 4.09 5.44
C LYS A 92 22.17 2.67 5.44
N ARG A 93 21.69 1.85 6.40
CA ARG A 93 22.01 0.41 6.44
C ARG A 93 21.27 -0.42 5.38
N GLY A 94 20.39 0.22 4.62
CA GLY A 94 19.63 -0.43 3.57
C GLY A 94 18.96 0.59 2.67
N GLY A 95 18.85 0.26 1.39
CA GLY A 95 18.29 1.13 0.36
C GLY A 95 17.79 0.33 -0.82
N ARG A 96 16.65 0.73 -1.38
CA ARG A 96 16.02 0.11 -2.54
C ARG A 96 15.53 1.17 -3.51
N ILE A 97 15.88 1.00 -4.77
CA ILE A 97 15.31 1.73 -5.90
C ILE A 97 14.58 0.72 -6.77
N LEU A 98 13.29 0.97 -6.99
CA LEU A 98 12.41 0.14 -7.78
C LEU A 98 11.97 0.93 -9.01
N PHE A 99 12.53 0.57 -10.16
CA PHE A 99 12.04 0.97 -11.47
C PHE A 99 11.18 -0.15 -12.07
N PRO A 100 10.26 0.15 -13.00
CA PRO A 100 9.48 -0.88 -13.67
C PRO A 100 10.35 -1.93 -14.37
N SER A 101 11.48 -1.52 -14.97
CA SER A 101 12.38 -2.44 -15.67
C SER A 101 13.55 -2.98 -14.84
N CYS A 102 13.84 -2.46 -13.65
CA CYS A 102 14.93 -2.97 -12.82
C CYS A 102 14.85 -2.55 -11.35
N ILE A 103 15.54 -3.30 -10.50
CA ILE A 103 15.64 -3.03 -9.07
C ILE A 103 17.09 -3.06 -8.63
N VAL A 104 17.45 -2.18 -7.70
CA VAL A 104 18.68 -2.25 -6.91
C VAL A 104 18.29 -2.25 -5.44
N ASN A 105 18.76 -3.25 -4.71
CA ASN A 105 18.53 -3.40 -3.27
C ASN A 105 19.85 -3.70 -2.58
N PHE A 106 20.17 -2.94 -1.53
CA PHE A 106 21.22 -3.29 -0.59
C PHE A 106 20.69 -3.32 0.84
N GLU A 107 21.20 -4.23 1.67
CA GLU A 107 20.84 -4.38 3.07
C GLU A 107 22.05 -4.88 3.87
N MET A 108 22.15 -4.51 5.14
CA MET A 108 23.14 -5.07 6.08
C MET A 108 22.70 -6.39 6.73
N TYR A 109 21.54 -6.92 6.37
CA TYR A 109 21.04 -8.22 6.81
C TYR A 109 20.56 -9.00 5.61
N ILE A 110 20.72 -10.32 5.70
CA ILE A 110 20.27 -11.23 4.65
C ILE A 110 18.75 -11.12 4.47
N ASN A 111 18.31 -10.75 3.27
CA ASN A 111 16.89 -10.61 2.92
C ASN A 111 16.44 -11.61 1.84
N TYR A 112 17.32 -12.54 1.44
CA TYR A 112 17.06 -13.60 0.47
C TYR A 112 17.72 -14.91 0.92
N ASN A 113 17.21 -16.05 0.45
CA ASN A 113 17.82 -17.33 0.79
C ASN A 113 19.10 -17.55 -0.06
N GLU A 114 20.27 -17.52 0.58
CA GLU A 114 21.58 -17.70 -0.07
C GLU A 114 21.65 -19.01 -0.89
N THR A 115 21.15 -20.12 -0.34
CA THR A 115 21.12 -21.42 -1.06
C THR A 115 20.30 -21.36 -2.34
N TYR A 116 19.23 -20.56 -2.38
CA TYR A 116 18.41 -20.39 -3.58
C TYR A 116 19.13 -19.56 -4.65
N VAL A 117 19.85 -18.51 -4.26
CA VAL A 117 20.63 -17.68 -5.18
C VAL A 117 21.76 -18.48 -5.82
N GLU A 118 22.47 -19.27 -5.01
CA GLU A 118 23.57 -20.12 -5.47
C GLU A 118 23.06 -21.21 -6.42
N ALA A 119 21.94 -21.85 -6.08
CA ALA A 119 21.27 -22.81 -6.96
C ALA A 119 20.77 -22.17 -8.27
N ALA A 120 20.24 -20.93 -8.22
CA ALA A 120 19.76 -20.22 -9.40
C ALA A 120 20.89 -19.76 -10.33
N ALA A 121 22.07 -19.46 -9.80
CA ALA A 121 23.26 -19.15 -10.59
C ALA A 121 23.83 -20.38 -11.31
N LEU A 122 23.66 -21.57 -10.73
CA LEU A 122 24.11 -22.85 -11.29
C LEU A 122 23.06 -23.52 -12.20
N ALA A 123 21.81 -23.06 -12.14
CA ALA A 123 20.73 -23.64 -12.93
C ALA A 123 20.90 -23.28 -14.42
N PRO A 124 20.78 -24.25 -15.35
CA PRO A 124 20.80 -23.98 -16.78
C PRO A 124 19.63 -23.06 -17.18
N PRO A 125 19.78 -22.24 -18.24
CA PRO A 125 18.72 -21.35 -18.69
C PRO A 125 17.46 -22.16 -18.98
N SER A 126 16.38 -21.85 -18.26
CA SER A 126 15.09 -22.49 -18.50
C SER A 126 14.64 -22.12 -19.92
N PRO A 127 14.24 -23.08 -20.76
CA PRO A 127 13.76 -22.79 -22.10
C PRO A 127 12.57 -21.84 -22.03
N VAL A 128 12.62 -20.79 -22.84
CA VAL A 128 11.53 -19.84 -23.06
C VAL A 128 10.28 -20.65 -23.44
N PRO A 129 9.11 -20.45 -22.78
CA PRO A 129 7.88 -21.06 -23.25
C PRO A 129 7.49 -20.42 -24.59
N GLN A 130 7.89 -21.04 -25.70
CA GLN A 130 7.21 -20.85 -26.97
C GLN A 130 5.80 -21.41 -26.79
N GLY A 131 4.82 -20.52 -26.88
CA GLY A 131 3.41 -20.89 -26.77
C GLY A 131 2.98 -21.79 -27.92
N ASP A 132 3.02 -23.09 -27.71
CA ASP A 132 2.40 -24.04 -28.62
C ASP A 132 0.91 -24.17 -28.31
N LYS A 133 0.10 -23.75 -29.30
CA LYS A 133 -1.33 -24.04 -29.41
C LYS A 133 -1.53 -25.55 -29.62
N GLY A 134 -1.49 -26.31 -28.52
CA GLY A 134 -1.87 -27.72 -28.49
C GLY A 134 -3.27 -27.91 -27.93
N SER A 135 -4.25 -28.18 -28.79
CA SER A 135 -5.63 -28.45 -28.41
C SER A 135 -5.78 -29.80 -27.68
N SER A 136 -6.19 -29.78 -26.43
CA SER A 136 -6.85 -30.91 -25.77
C SER A 136 -8.03 -30.39 -24.92
N LYS A 137 -9.06 -29.90 -25.63
CA LYS A 137 -10.37 -29.60 -25.04
C LYS A 137 -10.97 -30.92 -24.54
N LYS A 138 -10.80 -31.23 -23.25
CA LYS A 138 -11.77 -32.01 -22.44
C LYS A 138 -11.41 -32.27 -20.96
N THR A 139 -10.28 -31.78 -20.43
CA THR A 139 -9.93 -31.98 -19.00
C THR A 139 -9.91 -30.69 -18.15
N TRP A 140 -9.96 -29.49 -18.74
CA TRP A 140 -9.98 -28.22 -17.98
C TRP A 140 -11.38 -27.90 -17.37
N ILE A 141 -12.47 -28.43 -17.91
CA ILE A 141 -13.82 -28.00 -17.50
C ILE A 141 -14.14 -28.41 -16.03
N ILE A 142 -13.55 -29.48 -15.50
CA ILE A 142 -13.90 -29.99 -14.16
C ILE A 142 -13.08 -29.31 -13.04
N ILE A 143 -11.85 -28.85 -13.31
CA ILE A 143 -10.99 -28.19 -12.29
C ILE A 143 -11.29 -26.68 -12.22
N GLY A 144 -11.72 -26.04 -13.31
CA GLY A 144 -12.11 -24.63 -13.32
C GLY A 144 -13.41 -24.34 -12.56
N ALA A 145 -14.34 -25.30 -12.53
CA ALA A 145 -15.65 -25.11 -11.91
C ALA A 145 -15.61 -25.15 -10.37
N THR A 146 -14.70 -25.92 -9.76
CA THR A 146 -14.64 -26.09 -8.30
C THR A 146 -13.82 -25.01 -7.59
N LEU A 147 -12.77 -24.48 -8.22
CA LEU A 147 -11.98 -23.38 -7.62
C LEU A 147 -12.73 -22.04 -7.66
N SER A 148 -13.51 -21.79 -8.72
CA SER A 148 -14.24 -20.53 -8.89
C SER A 148 -15.37 -20.37 -7.87
N THR A 149 -15.99 -21.47 -7.42
CA THR A 149 -17.07 -21.41 -6.43
C THR A 149 -16.55 -21.11 -5.02
N ILE A 150 -15.41 -21.68 -4.63
CA ILE A 150 -14.80 -21.45 -3.31
C ILE A 150 -14.36 -19.99 -3.15
N VAL A 151 -13.69 -19.41 -4.15
CA VAL A 151 -13.26 -18.01 -4.12
C VAL A 151 -14.46 -17.07 -4.09
N GLY A 152 -15.51 -17.36 -4.88
CA GLY A 152 -16.75 -16.60 -4.86
C GLY A 152 -17.38 -16.55 -3.47
N VAL A 153 -17.56 -17.71 -2.83
CA VAL A 153 -18.18 -17.80 -1.49
C VAL A 153 -17.37 -17.04 -0.43
N LEU A 154 -16.03 -17.10 -0.46
CA LEU A 154 -15.19 -16.35 0.47
C LEU A 154 -15.31 -14.84 0.28
N LEU A 155 -15.34 -14.36 -0.96
CA LEU A 155 -15.51 -12.94 -1.25
C LEU A 155 -16.91 -12.44 -0.86
N PHE A 156 -17.97 -13.20 -1.17
CA PHE A 156 -19.33 -12.85 -0.78
C PHE A 156 -19.51 -12.85 0.75
N SER A 157 -18.97 -13.85 1.45
CA SER A 157 -19.03 -13.92 2.91
C SER A 157 -18.27 -12.76 3.57
N SER A 158 -17.06 -12.46 3.09
CA SER A 158 -16.26 -11.32 3.55
C SER A 158 -16.99 -9.99 3.30
N PHE A 159 -17.53 -9.80 2.10
CA PHE A 159 -18.28 -8.59 1.75
C PHE A 159 -19.54 -8.43 2.62
N ALA A 160 -20.35 -9.48 2.78
CA ALA A 160 -21.51 -9.48 3.66
C ALA A 160 -21.14 -9.18 5.11
N TYR A 161 -20.04 -9.76 5.61
CA TYR A 161 -19.51 -9.50 6.94
C TYR A 161 -19.07 -8.03 7.12
N THR A 162 -18.38 -7.46 6.12
CA THR A 162 -17.96 -6.06 6.17
C THR A 162 -19.16 -5.11 6.14
N MET A 163 -20.17 -5.39 5.32
CA MET A 163 -21.43 -4.63 5.25
C MET A 163 -22.20 -4.72 6.57
N TRP A 164 -22.30 -5.91 7.16
CA TRP A 164 -22.93 -6.09 8.47
C TRP A 164 -22.17 -5.35 9.57
N ARG A 165 -20.83 -5.41 9.57
CA ARG A 165 -20.00 -4.61 10.50
C ARG A 165 -20.15 -3.10 10.30
N ARG A 166 -20.31 -2.63 9.06
CA ARG A 166 -20.56 -1.20 8.76
C ARG A 166 -21.92 -0.77 9.29
N LYS A 167 -22.98 -1.52 8.97
CA LYS A 167 -24.34 -1.25 9.47
C LYS A 167 -24.40 -1.25 11.01
N LYS A 168 -23.78 -2.23 11.66
CA LYS A 168 -23.72 -2.30 13.13
C LYS A 168 -22.98 -1.11 13.75
N ARG A 169 -21.92 -0.61 13.10
CA ARG A 169 -21.22 0.60 13.57
C ARG A 169 -22.04 1.88 13.38
N GLU A 170 -22.81 1.97 12.31
CA GLU A 170 -23.72 3.12 12.09
C GLU A 170 -24.86 3.14 13.11
N GLU A 171 -25.43 1.99 13.47
CA GLU A 171 -26.45 1.91 14.52
C GLU A 171 -25.91 2.39 15.89
N ILE A 172 -24.68 2.00 16.27
CA ILE A 172 -24.05 2.45 17.51
C ILE A 172 -23.79 3.97 17.47
N ARG A 173 -23.24 4.50 16.37
CA ARG A 173 -22.98 5.94 16.21
C ARG A 173 -24.28 6.74 16.25
N ASN A 174 -25.32 6.26 15.59
CA ASN A 174 -26.61 6.93 15.53
C ASN A 174 -27.32 6.91 16.89
N SER A 175 -27.19 5.83 17.66
CA SER A 175 -27.68 5.76 19.04
C SER A 175 -26.99 6.78 19.94
N GLN A 176 -25.66 6.92 19.85
CA GLN A 176 -24.89 7.92 20.61
C GLN A 176 -25.26 9.35 20.23
N VAL A 177 -25.42 9.64 18.93
CA VAL A 177 -25.82 10.99 18.46
C VAL A 177 -27.23 11.34 18.93
N ILE A 178 -28.18 10.39 18.92
CA ILE A 178 -29.54 10.63 19.44
C ILE A 178 -29.51 10.94 20.95
N GLN A 179 -28.69 10.22 21.73
CA GLN A 179 -28.54 10.50 23.17
C GLN A 179 -27.91 11.88 23.44
N LEU A 180 -26.96 12.32 22.61
CA LEU A 180 -26.36 13.64 22.74
C LEU A 180 -27.37 14.76 22.41
N LEU A 181 -28.17 14.59 21.36
CA LEU A 181 -29.19 15.57 20.98
C LEU A 181 -30.32 15.68 22.02
N ASP A 182 -30.70 14.58 22.69
CA ASP A 182 -31.68 14.62 23.80
C ASP A 182 -31.13 15.39 25.02
N MET A 183 -29.82 15.28 25.29
CA MET A 183 -29.17 16.02 26.38
C MET A 183 -29.09 17.52 26.07
N GLU A 184 -28.76 17.89 24.84
CA GLU A 184 -28.74 19.30 24.40
C GLU A 184 -30.16 19.90 24.42
N GLY A 185 -31.16 19.16 23.95
CA GLY A 185 -32.56 19.59 23.96
C GLY A 185 -33.11 19.81 25.37
N ARG A 186 -32.69 19.00 26.34
CA ARG A 186 -33.10 19.15 27.75
C ARG A 186 -32.42 20.33 28.47
N THR A 187 -31.30 20.84 27.96
CA THR A 187 -30.55 21.94 28.60
C THR A 187 -31.10 23.32 28.21
N ILE A 188 -31.98 23.41 27.21
CA ILE A 188 -32.54 24.69 26.71
C ILE A 188 -33.92 25.01 27.32
N GLU A 189 -34.55 24.06 28.04
CA GLU A 189 -35.90 24.24 28.60
C GLU A 189 -35.97 24.58 30.10
N ASP A 190 -34.84 24.79 30.79
CA ASP A 190 -34.85 25.29 32.16
C ASP A 190 -33.89 26.47 32.38
N ASP A 191 -34.51 27.55 32.87
CA ASP A 191 -33.95 28.72 33.55
C ASP A 191 -33.44 29.90 32.69
N CYS A 192 -34.40 30.74 32.26
CA CYS A 192 -34.18 32.18 32.16
C CYS A 192 -34.26 32.80 33.56
N SER A 193 -33.12 33.20 34.14
CA SER A 193 -33.05 34.28 35.15
C SER A 193 -31.62 34.79 35.39
N ASN A 194 -31.46 36.10 35.13
CA ASN A 194 -30.44 37.05 35.62
C ASN A 194 -29.08 37.22 34.92
N GLU A 195 -28.74 38.51 34.85
CA GLU A 195 -27.66 39.22 34.17
C GLU A 195 -26.25 38.79 34.60
N ILE A 196 -25.31 38.66 33.64
CA ILE A 196 -24.11 39.52 33.46
C ILE A 196 -23.06 38.85 32.53
N MET A 197 -22.62 39.64 31.55
CA MET A 197 -21.42 39.56 30.70
C MET A 197 -21.36 38.55 29.54
N CYS A 198 -21.79 39.01 28.37
CA CYS A 198 -21.35 38.50 27.07
C CYS A 198 -19.83 38.65 26.91
N GLY A 199 -19.12 37.52 26.95
CA GLY A 199 -17.72 37.40 26.54
C GLY A 199 -17.62 36.59 25.25
N GLU A 200 -17.30 37.28 24.16
CA GLU A 200 -16.80 36.84 22.85
C GLU A 200 -16.50 35.33 22.68
N VAL A 201 -17.47 34.56 22.18
CA VAL A 201 -17.25 33.19 21.69
C VAL A 201 -16.88 33.27 20.21
N LYS A 202 -15.61 32.98 19.92
CA LYS A 202 -15.10 32.77 18.57
C LYS A 202 -15.89 31.65 17.89
N SER A 203 -16.71 32.06 16.92
CA SER A 203 -17.22 31.32 15.76
C SER A 203 -16.51 29.97 15.52
N GLN A 204 -17.10 28.88 16.02
CA GLN A 204 -16.86 27.53 15.49
C GLN A 204 -18.00 27.18 14.55
N ASP A 205 -17.63 26.95 13.29
CA ASP A 205 -18.33 26.20 12.25
C ASP A 205 -19.72 25.66 12.63
N SER A 206 -20.74 26.48 12.34
CA SER A 206 -22.08 26.13 11.87
C SER A 206 -22.60 24.70 12.14
N LEU A 207 -23.65 24.63 12.97
CA LEU A 207 -24.60 23.54 13.20
C LEU A 207 -25.19 22.93 11.91
N LEU A 208 -24.39 22.23 11.11
CA LEU A 208 -24.87 21.46 9.96
C LEU A 208 -25.42 20.12 10.46
N ILE A 209 -26.70 20.10 10.80
CA ILE A 209 -27.43 18.85 11.05
C ILE A 209 -27.43 18.04 9.74
N LYS A 210 -26.92 16.80 9.79
CA LYS A 210 -26.84 15.96 8.60
C LYS A 210 -28.24 15.58 8.08
N LEU A 211 -28.39 15.57 6.76
CA LEU A 211 -29.66 15.28 6.09
C LEU A 211 -30.23 13.89 6.42
N ASP A 212 -29.38 12.89 6.67
CA ASP A 212 -29.80 11.54 7.07
C ASP A 212 -30.49 11.53 8.45
N ILE A 213 -30.08 12.42 9.35
CA ILE A 213 -30.70 12.61 10.66
C ILE A 213 -32.07 13.26 10.49
N VAL A 214 -32.16 14.34 9.70
CA VAL A 214 -33.43 15.05 9.44
C VAL A 214 -34.45 14.12 8.77
N LEU A 215 -34.03 13.35 7.75
CA LEU A 215 -34.90 12.38 7.09
C LEU A 215 -35.38 11.29 8.04
N LYS A 216 -34.55 10.86 8.99
CA LYS A 216 -34.95 9.85 9.97
C LYS A 216 -35.89 10.41 11.03
N ALA A 217 -35.62 11.60 11.57
CA ALA A 217 -36.46 12.25 12.57
C ALA A 217 -37.85 12.56 12.01
N THR A 218 -37.90 13.14 10.81
CA THR A 218 -39.16 13.47 10.14
C THR A 218 -39.88 12.27 9.51
N ASN A 219 -39.31 11.06 9.63
CA ASN A 219 -39.76 9.85 8.94
C ASN A 219 -40.03 10.11 7.43
N GLN A 220 -39.01 10.60 6.73
CA GLN A 220 -39.06 11.04 5.34
C GLN A 220 -40.13 12.12 5.08
N TYR A 221 -40.27 13.08 6.00
CA TYR A 221 -41.30 14.13 5.93
C TYR A 221 -42.74 13.58 5.85
N SER A 222 -43.02 12.50 6.60
CA SER A 222 -44.36 11.94 6.72
C SER A 222 -45.33 12.94 7.35
N ASN A 223 -46.59 12.95 6.89
CA ASN A 223 -47.64 13.80 7.46
C ASN A 223 -47.91 13.52 8.94
N GLU A 224 -47.58 12.34 9.44
CA GLU A 224 -47.71 11.98 10.87
C GLU A 224 -46.81 12.83 11.77
N ASN A 225 -45.65 13.25 11.26
CA ASN A 225 -44.69 14.11 11.97
C ASN A 225 -44.85 15.59 11.59
N LYS A 226 -45.87 15.96 10.81
CA LYS A 226 -46.10 17.36 10.42
C LYS A 226 -46.73 18.12 11.58
N LEU A 227 -46.03 19.14 12.08
CA LEU A 227 -46.50 20.02 13.14
C LEU A 227 -47.48 21.09 12.62
N GLY A 228 -47.31 21.52 11.37
CA GLY A 228 -48.17 22.54 10.76
C GLY A 228 -47.68 22.99 9.39
N GLN A 229 -48.36 23.95 8.78
CA GLN A 229 -47.92 24.60 7.54
C GLN A 229 -48.31 26.08 7.54
N GLY A 230 -47.31 26.95 7.42
CA GLY A 230 -47.50 28.40 7.30
C GLY A 230 -47.13 28.92 5.91
N GLY A 231 -47.07 30.24 5.76
CA GLY A 231 -46.67 30.90 4.51
C GLY A 231 -45.25 30.55 4.03
N PHE A 232 -44.41 30.01 4.91
CA PHE A 232 -43.05 29.57 4.62
C PHE A 232 -42.93 28.05 4.39
N GLY A 233 -44.05 27.30 4.40
CA GLY A 233 -44.08 25.86 4.13
C GLY A 233 -44.41 24.99 5.34
N PRO A 234 -44.37 23.66 5.17
CA PRO A 234 -44.67 22.69 6.22
C PRO A 234 -43.52 22.58 7.24
N VAL A 235 -43.87 22.40 8.51
CA VAL A 235 -42.93 22.19 9.62
C VAL A 235 -43.15 20.79 10.17
N TYR A 236 -42.06 20.08 10.48
CA TYR A 236 -42.08 18.70 10.97
C TYR A 236 -41.38 18.60 12.33
N LYS A 237 -41.82 17.66 13.16
CA LYS A 237 -41.21 17.27 14.43
C LYS A 237 -40.08 16.27 14.20
#